data_AF-A0A926YKJ0-F1
#
_entry.id   AF-A0A926YKJ0-F1
#
_cell.length_a   1.000
_cell.length_b   1.000
_cell.length_c   1.000
_cell.angle_alpha   90.00
_cell.angle_beta   90.00
_cell.angle_gamma   90.00
#
_symmetry.space_group_name_H-M   'P 1'
#
loop_
_entity.id
_entity.type
_entity.pdbx_description
1 polymer ?
#
loop_
_entity_poly.entity_id
_entity_poly.type
_entity_poly.pdbx_seq_one_letter_code
_entity_poly.pdbx_strand_id
1 'polypeptide(L)'
;MHTLNHKLEKSILEADGRYLGAQELSQLEHYARSYAVRLQTYQQLRDNSDKFILQALRKLAQSYPELIQQHGQRCKYDMTEVLRYVALSILRDDEIFFKEQIMSWLDTILLAHKRTAHCVLAYRYLQEAIATALSNDALAMTRPYFDLITQSLEAHV
;
A
#
# COMPACT_ATOMS: atom_id res chain seq x y z
N MET A 1 15.43 -11.81 -4.24
CA MET A 1 16.01 -12.06 -2.89
C MET A 1 14.99 -11.57 -1.88
N HIS A 2 14.57 -12.37 -0.90
CA HIS A 2 13.57 -11.93 0.08
C HIS A 2 14.25 -11.11 1.18
N THR A 3 14.52 -9.83 0.91
CA THR A 3 15.06 -8.91 1.92
C THR A 3 13.96 -8.44 2.86
N LEU A 4 14.29 -7.86 4.01
CA LEU A 4 13.34 -7.15 4.89
C LEU A 4 13.17 -5.69 4.48
N ASN A 5 14.26 -5.04 4.07
CA ASN A 5 14.31 -3.64 3.66
C ASN A 5 15.45 -3.47 2.65
N HIS A 6 15.12 -3.14 1.39
CA HIS A 6 16.11 -3.02 0.31
C HIS A 6 17.23 -2.01 0.61
N LYS A 7 16.92 -0.91 1.29
CA LYS A 7 17.89 0.14 1.58
C LYS A 7 18.95 -0.33 2.59
N LEU A 8 18.52 -0.99 3.66
CA LEU A 8 19.44 -1.55 4.66
C LEU A 8 20.28 -2.69 4.09
N GLU A 9 19.67 -3.56 3.30
CA GLU A 9 20.41 -4.62 2.60
C GLU A 9 21.47 -4.05 1.67
N LYS A 10 21.12 -3.04 0.88
CA LYS A 10 22.06 -2.34 0.01
C LYS A 10 23.23 -1.74 0.81
N SER A 11 22.97 -1.08 1.94
CA SER A 11 24.05 -0.56 2.79
C SER A 11 24.98 -1.64 3.33
N ILE A 12 24.46 -2.82 3.69
CA ILE A 12 25.28 -3.94 4.14
C ILE A 12 26.15 -4.47 2.99
N LEU A 13 25.57 -4.64 1.80
CA LEU A 13 26.30 -5.11 0.62
C LEU A 13 27.38 -4.11 0.17
N GLU A 14 27.09 -2.81 0.17
CA GLU A 14 28.02 -1.74 -0.20
C GLU A 14 29.15 -1.54 0.82
N ALA A 15 28.98 -2.06 2.03
CA ALA A 15 30.00 -2.05 3.08
C ALA A 15 30.90 -3.28 3.08
N ASP A 16 30.78 -4.19 2.10
CA ASP A 16 31.66 -5.34 2.02
C ASP A 16 33.15 -4.92 2.04
N GLY A 17 33.94 -5.58 2.89
CA GLY A 17 35.33 -5.22 3.15
C GLY A 17 35.57 -3.97 4.02
N ARG A 18 34.54 -3.35 4.59
CA ARG A 18 34.65 -2.21 5.51
C ARG A 18 33.57 -2.21 6.61
N TYR A 19 33.69 -1.32 7.58
CA TYR A 19 32.61 -1.06 8.53
C TYR A 19 31.57 -0.10 7.94
N LEU A 20 30.35 -0.14 8.47
CA LEU A 20 29.31 0.86 8.16
C LEU A 20 29.76 2.25 8.61
N GLY A 21 29.59 3.23 7.74
CA GLY A 21 29.82 4.64 8.03
C GLY A 21 28.64 5.29 8.76
N ALA A 22 28.82 6.54 9.17
CA ALA A 22 27.81 7.29 9.93
C ALA A 22 26.45 7.39 9.21
N GLN A 23 26.46 7.53 7.88
CA GLN A 23 25.23 7.60 7.08
C GLN A 23 24.48 6.27 7.07
N GLU A 24 25.17 5.15 6.92
CA GLU A 24 24.57 3.81 6.88
C GLU A 24 24.03 3.42 8.27
N LEU A 25 24.77 3.72 9.33
CA LEU A 25 24.32 3.53 10.71
C LEU A 25 23.07 4.38 11.03
N SER A 26 23.04 5.64 10.59
CA SER A 26 21.88 6.53 10.77
C SER A 26 20.61 5.97 10.11
N GLN A 27 20.74 5.30 8.96
CA GLN A 27 19.60 4.64 8.30
C GLN A 27 19.06 3.46 9.12
N LEU A 28 19.95 2.63 9.67
CA LEU A 28 19.57 1.53 10.56
C LEU A 28 18.89 2.05 11.83
N GLU A 29 19.42 3.11 12.42
CA GLU A 29 18.81 3.76 13.59
C GLU A 29 17.42 4.32 13.27
N HIS A 30 17.26 4.99 12.13
CA HIS A 30 15.95 5.48 11.70
C HIS A 30 14.94 4.34 11.57
N TYR A 31 15.33 3.26 10.90
CA TYR A 31 14.50 2.07 10.75
C TYR A 31 14.09 1.47 12.10
N ALA A 32 15.01 1.37 13.06
CA ALA A 32 14.72 0.84 14.39
C ALA A 32 13.79 1.77 15.19
N ARG A 33 14.05 3.08 15.17
CA ARG A 33 13.28 4.07 15.94
C ARG A 33 11.83 4.19 15.47
N SER A 34 11.56 4.08 14.17
CA SER A 34 10.18 4.15 13.66
C SER A 34 9.44 2.80 13.63
N TYR A 35 10.07 1.70 14.08
CA TYR A 35 9.48 0.36 14.04
C TYR A 35 8.15 0.24 14.78
N ALA A 36 8.05 0.79 16.01
CA ALA A 36 6.84 0.68 16.82
C ALA A 36 5.62 1.30 16.12
N VAL A 37 5.80 2.48 15.51
CA VAL A 37 4.73 3.16 14.76
C VAL A 37 4.36 2.38 13.49
N ARG A 38 5.35 1.87 12.74
CA ARG A 38 5.08 1.05 11.54
C ARG A 38 4.36 -0.25 11.88
N LEU A 39 4.72 -0.90 13.00
CA LEU A 39 4.06 -2.11 13.49
C LEU A 39 2.60 -1.82 13.89
N GLN A 40 2.36 -0.73 14.63
CA GLN A 40 1.01 -0.33 14.99
C GLN A 40 0.16 -0.05 13.75
N THR A 41 0.68 0.71 12.78
CA THR A 41 0.00 0.97 11.50
C THR A 41 -0.31 -0.32 10.75
N TYR A 42 0.66 -1.25 10.65
CA TYR A 42 0.45 -2.56 10.04
C TYR A 42 -0.69 -3.33 10.71
N GLN A 43 -0.70 -3.40 12.05
CA GLN A 43 -1.74 -4.10 12.81
C GLN A 43 -3.12 -3.47 12.59
N GLN A 44 -3.21 -2.13 12.65
CA GLN A 44 -4.46 -1.42 12.41
C GLN A 44 -5.02 -1.69 11.00
N LEU A 45 -4.17 -1.66 9.97
CA LEU A 45 -4.55 -1.98 8.60
C LEU A 45 -5.00 -3.44 8.46
N ARG A 46 -4.24 -4.38 9.00
CA ARG A 46 -4.56 -5.83 8.96
C ARG A 46 -5.88 -6.13 9.65
N ASP A 47 -6.04 -5.65 10.89
CA ASP A 47 -7.15 -6.01 11.77
C ASP A 47 -8.47 -5.35 11.32
N ASN A 48 -8.41 -4.25 10.58
CA ASN A 48 -9.58 -3.53 10.06
C ASN A 48 -9.75 -3.63 8.54
N SER A 49 -8.94 -4.44 7.85
CA SER A 49 -8.90 -4.53 6.38
C SER A 49 -10.29 -4.73 5.77
N ASP A 50 -11.00 -5.77 6.22
CA ASP A 50 -12.35 -6.09 5.74
C ASP A 50 -13.33 -4.93 5.96
N LYS A 51 -13.25 -4.26 7.11
CA LYS A 51 -14.12 -3.13 7.44
C LYS A 51 -13.90 -1.97 6.46
N PHE A 52 -12.65 -1.60 6.20
CA PHE A 52 -12.32 -0.50 5.28
C PHE A 52 -12.77 -0.79 3.86
N ILE A 53 -12.51 -2.00 3.39
CA ILE A 53 -12.87 -2.42 2.02
C ILE A 53 -14.38 -2.47 1.85
N LEU A 54 -15.11 -3.04 2.82
CA LEU A 54 -16.58 -3.06 2.76
C LEU A 54 -17.18 -1.65 2.83
N GLN A 55 -16.61 -0.74 3.60
CA GLN A 55 -17.05 0.66 3.62
C GLN A 55 -16.86 1.34 2.26
N ALA A 56 -15.70 1.14 1.62
CA ALA A 56 -15.42 1.69 0.30
C ALA A 56 -16.35 1.10 -0.78
N LEU A 57 -16.55 -0.22 -0.79
CA LEU A 57 -17.43 -0.89 -1.76
C LEU A 57 -18.90 -0.51 -1.57
N ARG A 58 -19.37 -0.34 -0.32
CA ARG A 58 -20.72 0.17 -0.05
C ARG A 58 -20.90 1.58 -0.59
N LYS A 59 -19.89 2.45 -0.42
CA LYS A 59 -19.92 3.80 -0.98
C LYS A 59 -19.95 3.78 -2.51
N LEU A 60 -19.16 2.90 -3.14
CA LEU A 60 -19.19 2.73 -4.59
C LEU A 60 -20.54 2.19 -5.10
N ALA A 61 -21.18 1.27 -4.34
CA ALA A 61 -22.49 0.70 -4.68
C ALA A 61 -23.63 1.74 -4.71
N GLN A 62 -23.50 2.85 -3.99
CA GLN A 62 -24.50 3.93 -4.01
C GLN A 62 -24.59 4.59 -5.40
N SER A 63 -23.46 4.72 -6.09
CA SER A 63 -23.39 5.33 -7.42
C SER A 63 -23.39 4.29 -8.55
N TYR A 64 -22.88 3.09 -8.29
CA TYR A 64 -22.69 2.04 -9.30
C TYR A 64 -23.13 0.65 -8.79
N PRO A 65 -24.42 0.44 -8.50
CA PRO A 65 -24.92 -0.80 -7.92
C PRO A 65 -24.69 -2.02 -8.83
N GLU A 66 -24.90 -1.87 -10.14
CA GLU A 66 -24.70 -2.94 -11.13
C GLU A 66 -23.23 -3.41 -11.20
N LEU A 67 -22.29 -2.47 -11.09
CA LEU A 67 -20.85 -2.77 -11.06
C LEU A 67 -20.50 -3.66 -9.87
N ILE A 68 -21.01 -3.32 -8.69
CA ILE A 68 -20.77 -4.09 -7.47
C ILE A 68 -21.47 -5.44 -7.52
N GLN A 69 -22.67 -5.53 -8.10
CA GLN A 69 -23.36 -6.79 -8.29
C GLN A 69 -22.57 -7.76 -9.18
N GLN A 70 -21.97 -7.27 -10.27
CA GLN A 70 -21.22 -8.09 -11.23
C GLN A 70 -19.78 -8.40 -10.79
N HIS A 71 -19.11 -7.44 -10.15
CA HIS A 71 -17.66 -7.50 -9.91
C HIS A 71 -17.25 -7.35 -8.44
N GLY A 72 -18.18 -7.16 -7.51
CA GLY A 72 -17.88 -6.80 -6.12
C GLY A 72 -16.95 -7.77 -5.39
N GLN A 73 -17.06 -9.09 -5.63
CA GLN A 73 -16.13 -10.07 -5.04
C GLN A 73 -14.70 -9.90 -5.55
N ARG A 74 -14.54 -9.62 -6.85
CA ARG A 74 -13.23 -9.38 -7.45
C ARG A 74 -12.64 -8.07 -6.92
N CYS A 75 -13.43 -6.99 -6.89
CA CYS A 75 -13.00 -5.72 -6.31
C CYS A 75 -12.57 -5.88 -4.85
N LYS A 76 -13.33 -6.64 -4.05
CA LYS A 76 -12.96 -6.93 -2.65
C LYS A 76 -11.61 -7.63 -2.57
N TYR A 77 -11.41 -8.68 -3.38
CA TYR A 77 -10.15 -9.42 -3.41
C TYR A 77 -8.98 -8.50 -3.78
N ASP A 78 -9.09 -7.76 -4.89
CA ASP A 78 -8.00 -6.92 -5.38
C ASP A 78 -7.65 -5.81 -4.35
N MET A 79 -8.65 -5.18 -3.74
CA MET A 79 -8.44 -4.19 -2.69
C MET A 79 -7.81 -4.80 -1.42
N THR A 80 -8.11 -6.06 -1.11
CA THR A 80 -7.51 -6.79 0.01
C THR A 80 -6.03 -7.05 -0.24
N GLU A 81 -5.67 -7.48 -1.45
CA GLU A 81 -4.28 -7.68 -1.84
C GLU A 81 -3.51 -6.37 -1.73
N VAL A 82 -4.02 -5.30 -2.36
CA VAL A 82 -3.40 -3.98 -2.28
C VAL A 82 -3.19 -3.54 -0.83
N LEU A 83 -4.21 -3.60 0.01
CA LEU A 83 -4.09 -3.16 1.41
C LEU A 83 -3.10 -4.00 2.21
N ARG A 84 -3.02 -5.31 1.95
CA ARG A 84 -2.04 -6.20 2.57
C ARG A 84 -0.61 -5.78 2.22
N TYR A 85 -0.35 -5.51 0.95
CA TYR A 85 0.97 -5.12 0.49
C TYR A 85 1.34 -3.70 0.94
N VAL A 86 0.38 -2.77 1.01
CA VAL A 86 0.60 -1.46 1.67
C VAL A 86 1.06 -1.67 3.12
N ALA A 87 0.35 -2.49 3.88
CA ALA A 87 0.71 -2.76 5.27
C ALA A 87 2.11 -3.39 5.38
N LEU A 88 2.43 -4.37 4.54
CA LEU A 88 3.75 -5.00 4.51
C LEU A 88 4.86 -4.01 4.16
N SER A 89 4.67 -3.16 3.15
CA SER A 89 5.62 -2.13 2.77
C SER A 89 5.87 -1.11 3.87
N ILE A 90 4.81 -0.72 4.61
CA ILE A 90 4.94 0.13 5.79
C ILE A 90 5.77 -0.57 6.86
N LEU A 91 5.45 -1.82 7.22
CA LEU A 91 6.22 -2.55 8.24
C LEU A 91 7.71 -2.64 7.89
N ARG A 92 7.98 -2.90 6.61
CA ARG A 92 9.30 -3.05 6.01
C ARG A 92 10.04 -1.74 5.78
N ASP A 93 9.36 -0.60 5.85
CA ASP A 93 9.90 0.72 5.43
C ASP A 93 10.48 0.68 4.01
N ASP A 94 9.74 0.03 3.10
CA ASP A 94 10.26 -0.42 1.80
C ASP A 94 9.21 -0.23 0.69
N GLU A 95 9.24 0.94 0.08
CA GLU A 95 8.35 1.29 -1.05
C GLU A 95 8.71 0.55 -2.34
N ILE A 96 9.99 0.16 -2.51
CA ILE A 96 10.44 -0.59 -3.68
C ILE A 96 9.74 -1.94 -3.72
N PHE A 97 9.64 -2.62 -2.57
CA PHE A 97 8.86 -3.84 -2.44
C PHE A 97 7.40 -3.66 -2.89
N PHE A 98 6.76 -2.52 -2.60
CA PHE A 98 5.40 -2.26 -3.07
C PHE A 98 5.33 -2.18 -4.60
N LYS A 99 6.25 -1.41 -5.20
CA LYS A 99 6.31 -1.19 -6.64
C LYS A 99 6.52 -2.50 -7.40
N GLU A 100 7.46 -3.32 -6.95
CA GLU A 100 7.79 -4.59 -7.60
C GLU A 100 6.68 -5.63 -7.47
N GLN A 101 5.99 -5.68 -6.33
CA GLN A 101 4.99 -6.73 -6.07
C GLN A 101 3.59 -6.36 -6.54
N ILE A 102 3.17 -5.11 -6.34
CA ILE A 102 1.79 -4.68 -6.61
C ILE A 102 1.68 -3.90 -7.90
N MET A 103 2.56 -2.94 -8.18
CA MET A 103 2.32 -2.03 -9.31
C MET A 103 2.40 -2.77 -10.64
N SER A 104 3.35 -3.69 -10.81
CA SER A 104 3.41 -4.52 -12.04
C SER A 104 2.19 -5.43 -12.22
N TRP A 105 1.65 -5.96 -11.11
CA TRP A 105 0.42 -6.76 -11.13
C TRP A 105 -0.81 -5.89 -11.43
N LEU A 106 -0.89 -4.72 -10.81
CA LEU A 106 -1.97 -3.77 -10.95
C LEU A 106 -2.03 -3.27 -12.40
N ASP A 107 -0.91 -2.83 -12.97
CA ASP A 107 -0.83 -2.40 -14.38
C ASP A 107 -1.35 -3.49 -15.34
N THR A 108 -1.00 -4.75 -15.08
CA THR A 108 -1.48 -5.90 -15.87
C THR A 108 -3.01 -6.07 -15.80
N ILE A 109 -3.59 -5.94 -14.61
CA ILE A 109 -5.04 -6.02 -14.39
C ILE A 109 -5.76 -4.82 -15.02
N LEU A 110 -5.20 -3.63 -14.91
CA LEU A 110 -5.81 -2.40 -15.39
C LEU A 110 -5.88 -2.34 -16.91
N LEU A 111 -4.79 -2.72 -17.59
CA LEU A 111 -4.76 -2.86 -19.05
C LEU A 111 -5.80 -3.88 -19.55
N ALA A 112 -6.03 -4.95 -18.81
CA ALA A 112 -6.96 -6.00 -19.20
C ALA A 112 -8.44 -5.59 -19.08
N HIS A 113 -8.78 -4.74 -18.10
CA HIS A 113 -10.19 -4.52 -17.73
C HIS A 113 -10.81 -3.20 -18.21
N LYS A 114 -10.04 -2.23 -18.73
CA LYS A 114 -10.55 -0.94 -19.29
C LYS A 114 -11.55 -0.19 -18.39
N ARG A 115 -11.52 -0.42 -17.07
CA ARG A 115 -12.44 0.16 -16.06
C ARG A 115 -11.68 1.04 -15.06
N THR A 116 -10.76 1.84 -15.57
CA THR A 116 -9.78 2.62 -14.77
C THR A 116 -10.46 3.68 -13.89
N ALA A 117 -11.45 4.40 -14.40
CA ALA A 117 -12.14 5.45 -13.64
C ALA A 117 -12.91 4.94 -12.39
N HIS A 118 -13.56 3.78 -12.46
CA HIS A 118 -14.25 3.20 -11.29
C HIS A 118 -13.26 2.66 -10.26
N CYS A 119 -12.13 2.11 -10.73
CA CYS A 119 -11.05 1.68 -9.84
C CYS A 119 -10.45 2.88 -9.08
N VAL A 120 -10.22 4.02 -9.74
CA VAL A 120 -9.78 5.26 -9.07
C VAL A 120 -10.73 5.63 -7.93
N LEU A 121 -12.04 5.64 -8.18
CA LEU A 121 -13.03 5.97 -7.14
C LEU A 121 -13.02 4.95 -5.99
N ALA A 122 -12.89 3.65 -6.30
CA ALA A 122 -12.83 2.60 -5.29
C ALA A 122 -11.64 2.80 -4.33
N TYR A 123 -10.46 3.10 -4.86
CA TYR A 123 -9.26 3.33 -4.04
C TYR A 123 -9.30 4.67 -3.28
N ARG A 124 -9.90 5.72 -3.86
CA ARG A 124 -10.16 6.97 -3.12
C ARG A 124 -11.10 6.74 -1.95
N TYR A 125 -12.19 6.00 -2.14
CA TYR A 125 -13.11 5.64 -1.03
C TYR A 125 -12.45 4.75 0.02
N LEU A 126 -11.51 3.88 -0.36
CA LEU A 126 -10.71 3.12 0.59
C LEU A 126 -9.79 4.02 1.41
N GLN A 127 -9.10 4.96 0.77
CA GLN A 127 -8.25 5.93 1.45
C GLN A 127 -9.06 6.79 2.43
N GLU A 128 -10.27 7.23 2.04
CA GLU A 128 -11.19 7.93 2.94
C GLU A 128 -11.60 7.07 4.14
N ALA A 129 -11.98 5.80 3.92
CA ALA A 129 -12.34 4.88 5.00
C ALA A 129 -11.20 4.71 6.02
N ILE A 130 -9.97 4.58 5.52
CA ILE A 130 -8.75 4.50 6.34
C ILE A 130 -8.53 5.82 7.10
N ALA A 131 -8.65 6.96 6.43
CA ALA A 131 -8.45 8.28 7.01
C ALA A 131 -9.41 8.58 8.17
N THR A 132 -10.63 8.03 8.14
CA THR A 132 -11.59 8.19 9.24
C THR A 132 -11.27 7.37 10.48
N ALA A 133 -10.36 6.39 10.40
CA ALA A 133 -10.11 5.41 11.46
C ALA A 133 -8.68 5.44 12.03
N LEU A 134 -7.69 5.91 11.26
CA LEU A 134 -6.30 5.91 11.68
C LEU A 134 -5.86 7.26 12.29
N SER A 135 -4.77 7.22 13.06
CA SER A 135 -4.11 8.46 13.49
C SER A 135 -3.47 9.19 12.30
N ASN A 136 -3.13 10.46 12.49
CA ASN A 136 -2.45 11.26 11.45
C ASN A 136 -1.11 10.63 11.01
N ASP A 137 -0.34 10.07 11.93
CA ASP A 137 0.94 9.44 11.62
C ASP A 137 0.76 8.17 10.78
N ALA A 138 -0.18 7.31 11.17
CA ALA A 138 -0.51 6.11 10.43
C ALA A 138 -1.10 6.44 9.05
N LEU A 139 -1.95 7.47 8.97
CA LEU A 139 -2.48 7.97 7.71
C LEU A 139 -1.35 8.50 6.80
N ALA A 140 -0.41 9.28 7.34
CA ALA A 140 0.73 9.80 6.59
C ALA A 140 1.59 8.68 5.98
N MET A 141 1.75 7.55 6.68
CA MET A 141 2.45 6.37 6.16
C MET A 141 1.70 5.67 5.01
N THR A 142 0.37 5.73 4.96
CA THR A 142 -0.41 5.08 3.91
C THR A 142 -0.49 5.91 2.62
N ARG A 143 -0.49 7.24 2.72
CA ARG A 143 -0.72 8.16 1.58
C ARG A 143 0.16 7.89 0.35
N PRO A 144 1.49 7.75 0.47
CA PRO A 144 2.34 7.57 -0.71
C PRO A 144 1.93 6.38 -1.58
N TYR A 145 1.45 5.29 -0.96
CA TYR A 145 1.02 4.10 -1.68
C TYR A 145 -0.30 4.31 -2.42
N PHE A 146 -1.28 4.96 -1.78
CA PHE A 146 -2.57 5.27 -2.42
C PHE A 146 -2.43 6.33 -3.52
N ASP A 147 -1.54 7.30 -3.34
CA ASP A 147 -1.22 8.30 -4.35
C ASP A 147 -0.59 7.62 -5.58
N LEU A 148 0.35 6.69 -5.37
CA LEU A 148 0.97 5.91 -6.45
C LEU A 148 -0.05 5.07 -7.23
N ILE A 149 -0.94 4.36 -6.52
CA ILE A 149 -2.03 3.57 -7.14
C ILE A 149 -2.92 4.48 -7.98
N THR A 150 -3.35 5.61 -7.41
CA THR A 150 -4.26 6.55 -8.08
C THR A 150 -3.61 7.16 -9.32
N GLN A 151 -2.34 7.57 -9.23
CA GLN A 151 -1.59 8.11 -10.35
C GLN A 151 -1.42 7.09 -11.49
N SER A 152 -1.07 5.84 -11.18
CA SER A 152 -0.99 4.76 -12.19
C SER A 152 -2.34 4.54 -12.87
N LEU A 153 -3.42 4.48 -12.09
CA LEU A 153 -4.77 4.31 -12.62
C LEU A 153 -5.20 5.46 -13.55
N GLU A 154 -4.90 6.70 -13.16
CA GLU A 154 -5.24 7.90 -13.92
C GLU A 154 -4.43 8.03 -15.21
N ALA A 155 -3.21 7.50 -15.26
CA ALA A 155 -2.41 7.46 -16.49
C ALA A 155 -3.03 6.57 -17.60
N HIS A 156 -4.02 5.75 -17.25
CA HIS A 156 -4.72 4.83 -18.15
C HIS A 156 -6.21 5.19 -18.35
N VAL A 157 -6.66 6.35 -17.89
CA VAL A 157 -8.01 6.91 -18.17
C VAL A 157 -7.96 7.74 -19.44
#